data_AF-A0A438H0A3-F1
#
_entry.id   AF-A0A438H0A3-F1
#
_cell.length_a   1.000
_cell.length_b   1.000
_cell.length_c   1.000
_cell.angle_alpha   90.00
_cell.angle_beta   90.00
_cell.angle_gamma   90.00
#
_symmetry.space_group_name_H-M   'P 1'
#
loop_
_entity.id
_entity.type
_entity.pdbx_description
1 polymer ?
#
loop_
_entity_poly.entity_id
_entity_poly.type
_entity_poly.pdbx_seq_one_letter_code
_entity_poly.pdbx_strand_id
1 'polypeptide(L)'
;MCYSHLVYQLQACARHQSPPIGKKLHCHIIKTGIDQCKSLSNNLINMYGKCGLIQDALNLFNQLPHRDPISWASILTANNQANLPHLTLSMFPAMFKQDGLQPDHYVFACLVKACAILGAMKQGKQVHATFIVSPVSDDDVVKSSLVDMYAKCGLPDIGRVVFDSISSKNSISWTAMISGYAQSGRKLDAISAIPENASEEFTFLDSIDIWAGTKWELG
;
A
#
# COMPACT_ATOMS: atom_id res chain seq x y z
N MET A 1 3.44 35.53 -6.82
CA MET A 1 3.52 34.49 -5.76
C MET A 1 4.56 33.48 -6.22
N CYS A 2 5.58 33.17 -5.40
CA CYS A 2 6.66 32.28 -5.83
C CYS A 2 6.17 30.82 -5.92
N TYR A 3 6.69 30.05 -6.86
CA TYR A 3 6.40 28.64 -7.07
C TYR A 3 6.43 27.80 -5.78
N SER A 4 7.44 28.00 -4.94
CA SER A 4 7.62 27.32 -3.66
C SER A 4 6.49 27.62 -2.66
N HIS A 5 5.93 28.83 -2.72
CA HIS A 5 4.83 29.22 -1.86
C HIS A 5 3.53 28.48 -2.21
N LEU A 6 3.26 28.27 -3.50
CA LEU A 6 2.08 27.50 -3.95
C LEU A 6 2.17 26.03 -3.53
N VAL A 7 3.35 25.42 -3.69
CA VAL A 7 3.58 24.05 -3.20
C VAL A 7 3.33 23.95 -1.69
N TYR A 8 3.86 24.90 -0.91
CA TYR A 8 3.63 24.94 0.54
C TYR A 8 2.14 25.07 0.89
N GLN A 9 1.40 25.95 0.21
CA GLN A 9 -0.04 26.13 0.43
C GLN A 9 -0.85 24.88 0.07
N LEU A 10 -0.50 24.19 -1.02
CA LEU A 10 -1.13 22.91 -1.40
C LEU A 10 -0.86 21.83 -0.36
N GLN A 11 0.37 21.74 0.16
CA GLN A 11 0.72 20.79 1.21
C GLN A 11 -0.01 21.08 2.52
N ALA A 12 -0.12 22.35 2.91
CA ALA A 12 -0.91 22.77 4.06
C ALA A 12 -2.39 22.40 3.88
N CYS A 13 -2.96 22.68 2.71
CA CYS A 13 -4.33 22.29 2.36
C CYS A 13 -4.54 20.77 2.46
N ALA A 14 -3.58 19.98 1.97
CA ALA A 14 -3.63 18.52 2.04
C ALA A 14 -3.58 18.00 3.49
N ARG A 15 -2.81 18.66 4.37
CA ARG A 15 -2.74 18.32 5.81
C ARG A 15 -4.02 18.69 6.55
N HIS A 16 -4.61 19.85 6.25
CA HIS A 16 -5.83 20.33 6.88
C HIS A 16 -7.12 19.83 6.21
N GLN A 17 -7.01 19.05 5.14
CA GLN A 17 -8.13 18.52 4.36
C GLN A 17 -9.17 19.60 4.03
N SER A 18 -8.72 20.70 3.43
CA SER A 18 -9.57 21.86 3.11
C SER A 18 -9.86 21.98 1.61
N PRO A 19 -10.80 21.19 1.05
CA PRO A 19 -11.13 21.22 -0.37
C PRO A 19 -11.41 22.62 -0.95
N PRO A 20 -12.12 23.54 -0.26
CA PRO A 20 -12.40 24.86 -0.82
C PRO A 20 -11.13 25.69 -1.09
N ILE A 21 -10.13 25.59 -0.21
CA ILE A 21 -8.84 26.28 -0.38
C ILE A 21 -8.06 25.63 -1.51
N GLY A 22 -8.02 24.29 -1.54
CA GLY A 22 -7.35 23.52 -2.59
C GLY A 22 -7.88 23.84 -3.99
N LYS A 23 -9.21 23.90 -4.16
CA LYS A 23 -9.85 24.28 -5.42
C LYS A 23 -9.52 25.72 -5.84
N LYS A 24 -9.47 26.67 -4.89
CA LYS A 24 -9.05 28.06 -5.19
C LYS A 24 -7.60 28.11 -5.68
N LEU A 25 -6.69 27.39 -5.03
CA LEU A 25 -5.29 27.29 -5.43
C LEU A 25 -5.14 26.64 -6.81
N HIS A 26 -5.88 25.56 -7.07
CA HIS A 26 -5.90 24.92 -8.37
C HIS A 26 -6.39 25.87 -9.48
N CYS A 27 -7.49 26.59 -9.26
CA CYS A 27 -7.95 27.62 -10.20
C CYS A 27 -6.89 28.71 -10.44
N HIS A 28 -6.14 29.11 -9.42
CA HIS A 28 -5.05 30.09 -9.57
C HIS A 28 -3.89 29.53 -10.40
N ILE A 29 -3.53 28.26 -10.23
CA ILE A 29 -2.49 27.57 -11.01
C ILE A 29 -2.86 27.54 -12.50
N ILE A 30 -4.11 27.20 -12.82
CA ILE A 30 -4.61 27.21 -14.20
C ILE A 30 -4.60 28.63 -14.78
N LYS A 31 -5.11 29.63 -14.04
CA LYS A 31 -5.17 31.02 -14.50
C LYS A 31 -3.79 31.65 -14.73
N THR A 32 -2.77 31.19 -14.03
CA THR A 32 -1.39 31.66 -14.22
C THR A 32 -0.61 30.86 -15.27
N GLY A 33 -1.19 29.81 -15.86
CA GLY A 33 -0.60 29.02 -16.94
C GLY A 33 0.59 28.15 -16.50
N ILE A 34 0.68 27.83 -15.20
CA ILE A 34 1.75 27.01 -14.63
C ILE A 34 1.29 25.58 -14.29
N ASP A 35 0.10 25.20 -14.77
CA ASP A 35 -0.56 23.90 -14.57
C ASP A 35 0.21 22.72 -15.18
N GLN A 36 1.04 22.98 -16.20
CA GLN A 36 1.90 21.97 -16.84
C GLN A 36 3.14 21.59 -16.01
N CYS A 37 3.36 22.25 -14.86
CA CYS A 37 4.48 21.91 -14.01
C CYS A 37 4.22 20.61 -13.23
N LYS A 38 4.92 19.53 -13.58
CA LYS A 38 4.81 18.19 -12.96
C LYS A 38 4.71 18.21 -11.44
N SER A 39 5.59 18.96 -10.77
CA SER A 39 5.58 19.00 -9.30
C SER A 39 4.33 19.68 -8.73
N LEU A 40 3.77 20.71 -9.38
CA LEU A 40 2.49 21.29 -8.96
C LEU A 40 1.34 20.31 -9.19
N SER A 41 1.32 19.62 -10.33
CA SER A 41 0.30 18.62 -10.63
C SER A 41 0.35 17.44 -9.64
N ASN A 42 1.55 16.97 -9.27
CA ASN A 42 1.72 15.92 -8.26
C ASN A 42 1.25 16.38 -6.87
N ASN A 43 1.56 17.63 -6.47
CA ASN A 43 1.05 18.20 -5.22
C ASN A 43 -0.48 18.39 -5.24
N LEU A 44 -1.07 18.73 -6.39
CA LEU A 44 -2.52 18.80 -6.57
C LEU A 44 -3.17 17.42 -6.43
N ILE A 45 -2.64 16.38 -7.09
CA ILE A 45 -3.12 14.99 -6.96
C ILE A 45 -3.11 14.56 -5.50
N ASN A 46 -1.99 14.77 -4.79
CA ASN A 46 -1.90 14.47 -3.36
C ASN A 46 -2.89 15.29 -2.51
N MET A 47 -3.07 16.58 -2.82
CA MET A 47 -4.02 17.44 -2.11
C MET A 47 -5.47 16.95 -2.28
N TYR A 48 -5.89 16.69 -3.52
CA TYR A 48 -7.23 16.15 -3.80
C TYR A 48 -7.43 14.77 -3.18
N GLY A 49 -6.40 13.91 -3.24
CA GLY A 49 -6.39 12.60 -2.60
C GLY A 49 -6.65 12.68 -1.10
N LYS A 50 -5.88 13.52 -0.37
CA LYS A 50 -6.07 13.71 1.07
C LYS A 50 -7.39 14.36 1.45
N CYS A 51 -7.99 15.12 0.54
CA CYS A 51 -9.32 15.71 0.73
C CYS A 51 -10.47 14.73 0.41
N GLY A 52 -10.18 13.46 0.08
CA GLY A 52 -11.19 12.47 -0.31
C GLY A 52 -11.80 12.70 -1.69
N LEU A 53 -11.28 13.66 -2.47
CA LEU A 53 -11.76 14.00 -3.80
C LEU A 53 -11.02 13.15 -4.85
N ILE A 54 -11.18 11.83 -4.77
CA ILE A 54 -10.42 10.87 -5.59
C ILE A 54 -10.68 11.06 -7.08
N GLN A 55 -11.93 11.37 -7.49
CA GLN A 55 -12.23 11.59 -8.91
C GLN A 55 -11.49 12.81 -9.47
N ASP A 56 -11.38 13.89 -8.70
CA ASP A 56 -10.61 15.07 -9.10
C ASP A 56 -9.11 14.74 -9.23
N ALA A 57 -8.57 13.95 -8.29
CA ALA A 57 -7.19 13.46 -8.34
C ALA A 57 -6.94 12.57 -9.57
N LEU A 58 -7.86 11.64 -9.89
CA LEU A 58 -7.78 10.78 -11.07
C LEU A 58 -7.86 11.56 -12.38
N ASN A 59 -8.75 12.55 -12.44
CA ASN A 59 -8.89 13.41 -13.63
C ASN A 59 -7.57 14.15 -13.91
N LEU A 60 -6.95 14.72 -12.88
CA LEU A 60 -5.63 15.35 -13.00
C LEU A 60 -4.55 14.36 -13.42
N PHE A 61 -4.49 13.20 -12.78
CA PHE A 61 -3.54 12.16 -13.12
C PHE A 61 -3.67 11.70 -14.59
N ASN A 62 -4.90 11.56 -15.08
CA ASN A 62 -5.17 11.15 -16.45
C ASN A 62 -4.80 12.22 -17.48
N GLN A 63 -4.87 13.51 -17.12
CA GLN A 63 -4.52 14.63 -17.99
C GLN A 63 -3.01 14.91 -18.07
N LEU A 64 -2.19 14.28 -17.21
CA LEU A 64 -0.74 14.44 -17.26
C LEU A 64 -0.18 13.90 -18.59
N PRO A 65 0.59 14.71 -19.35
CA PRO A 65 1.17 14.26 -20.62
C PRO A 65 2.26 13.20 -20.40
N HIS A 66 2.98 13.30 -19.28
CA HIS A 66 3.98 12.32 -18.86
C HIS A 66 3.88 12.13 -17.35
N ARG A 67 3.53 10.92 -16.93
CA ARG A 67 3.46 10.54 -15.51
C ARG A 67 4.82 10.07 -15.06
N ASP A 68 5.22 10.49 -13.86
CA ASP A 68 6.47 10.06 -13.24
C ASP A 68 6.18 9.17 -12.02
N PRO A 69 7.20 8.56 -11.38
CA PRO A 69 7.00 7.74 -10.19
C PRO A 69 6.27 8.48 -9.06
N ILE A 70 6.44 9.80 -8.94
CA ILE A 70 5.78 10.61 -7.91
C ILE A 70 4.29 10.76 -8.23
N SER A 71 3.91 10.96 -9.50
CA SER A 71 2.50 10.97 -9.93
C SER A 71 1.81 9.65 -9.56
N TRP A 72 2.47 8.52 -9.86
CA TRP A 72 1.98 7.17 -9.56
C TRP A 72 1.86 6.91 -8.05
N ALA A 73 2.90 7.22 -7.28
CA ALA A 73 2.86 7.11 -5.82
C ALA A 73 1.73 7.95 -5.23
N SER A 74 1.55 9.19 -5.72
CA SER A 74 0.50 10.10 -5.21
C SER A 74 -0.92 9.56 -5.43
N ILE A 75 -1.22 9.05 -6.63
CA ILE A 75 -2.57 8.53 -6.93
C ILE A 75 -2.82 7.19 -6.24
N LEU A 76 -1.81 6.32 -6.15
CA LEU A 76 -1.94 5.03 -5.44
C LEU A 76 -2.08 5.24 -3.93
N THR A 77 -1.38 6.21 -3.36
CA THR A 77 -1.56 6.64 -1.97
C THR A 77 -3.01 7.07 -1.73
N ALA A 78 -3.54 7.92 -2.62
CA ALA A 78 -4.91 8.42 -2.52
C ALA A 78 -5.95 7.28 -2.57
N ASN A 79 -5.78 6.34 -3.51
CA ASN A 79 -6.66 5.18 -3.63
C ASN A 79 -6.59 4.27 -2.39
N ASN A 80 -5.39 4.05 -1.86
CA ASN A 80 -5.18 3.23 -0.67
C ASN A 80 -5.80 3.87 0.59
N GLN A 81 -5.67 5.19 0.76
CA GLN A 81 -6.30 5.94 1.86
C GLN A 81 -7.83 5.96 1.74
N ALA A 82 -8.36 6.02 0.51
CA ALA A 82 -9.78 5.93 0.24
C ALA A 82 -10.34 4.48 0.26
N ASN A 83 -9.50 3.49 0.57
CA ASN A 83 -9.85 2.07 0.57
C ASN A 83 -10.49 1.60 -0.75
N LEU A 84 -9.85 1.94 -1.89
CA LEU A 84 -10.29 1.60 -3.25
C LEU A 84 -9.38 0.53 -3.89
N PRO A 85 -9.30 -0.70 -3.33
CA PRO A 85 -8.33 -1.70 -3.77
C PRO A 85 -8.55 -2.17 -5.21
N HIS A 86 -9.80 -2.22 -5.70
CA HIS A 86 -10.09 -2.58 -7.09
C HIS A 86 -9.49 -1.59 -8.08
N LEU A 87 -9.57 -0.29 -7.77
CA LEU A 87 -8.98 0.77 -8.58
C LEU A 87 -7.45 0.72 -8.51
N THR A 88 -6.88 0.54 -7.33
CA THR A 88 -5.42 0.36 -7.17
C THR A 88 -4.88 -0.76 -8.07
N LEU A 89 -5.54 -1.92 -8.10
CA LEU A 89 -5.11 -3.04 -8.93
C LEU A 89 -5.37 -2.82 -10.43
N SER A 90 -6.46 -2.15 -10.81
CA SER A 90 -6.77 -1.91 -12.22
C SER A 90 -5.80 -0.93 -12.88
N MET A 91 -5.18 -0.04 -12.10
CA MET A 91 -4.18 0.91 -12.61
C MET A 91 -2.79 0.28 -12.83
N PHE A 92 -2.48 -0.83 -12.14
CA PHE A 92 -1.17 -1.47 -12.19
C PHE A 92 -0.64 -1.74 -13.60
N PRO A 93 -1.42 -2.31 -14.55
CA PRO A 93 -0.91 -2.59 -15.89
C PRO A 93 -0.55 -1.33 -16.70
N ALA A 94 -1.23 -0.21 -16.43
CA ALA A 94 -1.00 1.03 -17.16
C ALA A 94 0.38 1.64 -16.84
N MET A 95 0.88 1.47 -15.62
CA MET A 95 2.23 1.92 -15.22
C MET A 95 3.33 1.35 -16.11
N PHE A 96 3.23 0.08 -16.49
CA PHE A 96 4.16 -0.55 -17.43
C PHE A 96 3.84 -0.24 -18.88
N LYS A 97 2.58 -0.45 -19.30
CA LYS A 97 2.21 -0.43 -20.72
C LYS A 97 2.19 0.96 -21.32
N GLN A 98 1.79 1.97 -20.53
CA GLN A 98 1.63 3.33 -21.02
C GLN A 98 2.86 4.18 -20.68
N ASP A 99 3.39 4.05 -19.46
CA ASP A 99 4.47 4.93 -18.98
C ASP A 99 5.85 4.25 -18.94
N GLY A 100 5.94 2.93 -19.13
CA GLY A 100 7.22 2.19 -19.12
C GLY A 100 7.92 2.19 -17.76
N LEU A 101 7.19 2.44 -16.67
CA LEU A 101 7.75 2.58 -15.32
C LEU A 101 7.70 1.26 -14.56
N GLN A 102 8.71 1.07 -13.70
CA GLN A 102 8.78 -0.05 -12.76
C GLN A 102 8.28 0.38 -11.37
N PRO A 103 7.50 -0.44 -10.67
CA PRO A 103 7.13 -0.21 -9.28
C PRO A 103 8.36 -0.15 -8.37
N ASP A 104 8.34 0.76 -7.40
CA ASP A 104 9.24 0.73 -6.26
C ASP A 104 8.61 -0.03 -5.07
N HIS A 105 9.34 -0.12 -3.96
CA HIS A 105 8.88 -0.78 -2.73
C HIS A 105 7.52 -0.23 -2.24
N TYR A 106 7.29 1.07 -2.38
CA TYR A 106 6.06 1.73 -1.96
C TYR A 106 4.86 1.30 -2.83
N VAL A 107 5.05 1.32 -4.16
CA VAL A 107 4.02 0.88 -5.11
C VAL A 107 3.69 -0.60 -4.88
N PHE A 108 4.70 -1.46 -4.70
CA PHE A 108 4.46 -2.86 -4.35
C PHE A 108 3.66 -3.02 -3.06
N ALA A 109 4.00 -2.30 -1.99
CA ALA A 109 3.24 -2.35 -0.74
C ALA A 109 1.76 -1.97 -0.94
N CYS A 110 1.48 -0.96 -1.78
CA CYS A 110 0.09 -0.57 -2.11
C CYS A 110 -0.66 -1.67 -2.86
N LEU A 111 -0.02 -2.31 -3.84
CA LEU A 111 -0.60 -3.38 -4.64
C LEU A 111 -0.85 -4.64 -3.83
N VAL A 112 0.12 -5.01 -2.99
CA VAL A 112 0.03 -6.18 -2.11
C VAL A 112 -1.08 -5.99 -1.08
N LYS A 113 -1.18 -4.80 -0.46
CA LYS A 113 -2.28 -4.47 0.45
C LYS A 113 -3.64 -4.54 -0.25
N ALA A 114 -3.75 -4.02 -1.47
CA ALA A 114 -4.99 -4.12 -2.25
C ALA A 114 -5.38 -5.58 -2.55
N CYS A 115 -4.39 -6.44 -2.87
CA CYS A 115 -4.64 -7.87 -3.04
C CYS A 115 -5.10 -8.54 -1.74
N ALA A 116 -4.48 -8.20 -0.61
CA ALA A 116 -4.82 -8.74 0.71
C ALA A 116 -6.26 -8.39 1.13
N ILE A 117 -6.67 -7.13 0.92
CA ILE A 117 -8.05 -6.68 1.24
C ILE A 117 -9.09 -7.42 0.40
N LEU A 118 -8.78 -7.68 -0.87
CA LEU A 118 -9.71 -8.31 -1.80
C LEU A 118 -9.67 -9.86 -1.78
N GLY A 119 -8.72 -10.47 -1.07
CA GLY A 119 -8.42 -11.89 -1.23
C GLY A 119 -8.05 -12.25 -2.68
N ALA A 120 -7.49 -11.30 -3.43
CA ALA A 120 -7.28 -11.39 -4.88
C ALA A 120 -6.03 -12.21 -5.22
N MET A 121 -6.09 -13.51 -4.97
CA MET A 121 -4.96 -14.45 -5.10
C MET A 121 -4.26 -14.41 -6.46
N LYS A 122 -5.03 -14.34 -7.56
CA LYS A 122 -4.46 -14.35 -8.92
C LYS A 122 -3.60 -13.11 -9.16
N GLN A 123 -4.13 -11.94 -8.81
CA GLN A 123 -3.43 -10.65 -8.89
C GLN A 123 -2.27 -10.60 -7.90
N GLY A 124 -2.44 -11.11 -6.68
CA GLY A 124 -1.38 -11.20 -5.68
C GLY A 124 -0.17 -12.00 -6.17
N LYS A 125 -0.40 -13.14 -6.84
CA LYS A 125 0.68 -13.91 -7.48
C LYS A 125 1.36 -13.16 -8.62
N GLN A 126 0.63 -12.39 -9.41
CA GLN A 126 1.22 -11.55 -10.48
C GLN A 126 2.09 -10.42 -9.90
N VAL A 127 1.58 -9.73 -8.88
CA VAL A 127 2.34 -8.69 -8.16
C VAL A 127 3.60 -9.28 -7.54
N HIS A 128 3.48 -10.42 -6.86
CA HIS A 128 4.63 -11.11 -6.25
C HIS A 128 5.67 -11.55 -7.30
N ALA A 129 5.25 -12.16 -8.41
CA ALA A 129 6.17 -12.53 -9.48
C ALA A 129 6.89 -11.31 -10.08
N THR A 130 6.19 -10.18 -10.19
CA THR A 130 6.77 -8.91 -10.67
C THR A 130 7.76 -8.33 -9.65
N PHE A 131 7.49 -8.47 -8.36
CA PHE A 131 8.38 -8.06 -7.27
C PHE A 131 9.69 -8.85 -7.28
N ILE A 132 9.63 -10.18 -7.45
CA ILE A 132 10.82 -11.06 -7.45
C ILE A 132 11.84 -10.66 -8.53
N VAL A 133 11.37 -10.21 -9.70
CA VAL A 133 12.25 -9.79 -10.80
C VAL A 133 12.59 -8.30 -10.79
N SER A 134 12.11 -7.56 -9.80
CA SER A 134 12.34 -6.12 -9.68
C SER A 134 13.65 -5.81 -8.95
N PRO A 135 14.27 -4.64 -9.16
CA PRO A 135 15.46 -4.23 -8.42
C PRO A 135 15.28 -4.07 -6.90
N VAL A 136 14.03 -4.13 -6.41
CA VAL A 136 13.68 -3.97 -4.99
C VAL A 136 13.25 -5.29 -4.34
N SER A 137 13.52 -6.43 -4.98
CA SER A 137 13.12 -7.78 -4.52
C SER A 137 13.60 -8.13 -3.11
N ASP A 138 14.64 -7.48 -2.61
CA ASP A 138 15.21 -7.70 -1.28
C ASP A 138 14.51 -6.91 -0.16
N ASP A 139 13.50 -6.10 -0.48
CA ASP A 139 12.78 -5.30 0.51
C ASP A 139 11.96 -6.19 1.46
N ASP A 140 12.44 -6.32 2.70
CA ASP A 140 11.82 -7.13 3.76
C ASP A 140 10.44 -6.58 4.20
N VAL A 141 10.15 -5.29 3.99
CA VAL A 141 8.83 -4.70 4.31
C VAL A 141 7.79 -5.17 3.29
N VAL A 142 8.15 -5.19 2.00
CA VAL A 142 7.30 -5.74 0.94
C VAL A 142 7.11 -7.24 1.13
N LYS A 143 8.17 -7.99 1.44
CA LYS A 143 8.07 -9.43 1.77
C LYS A 143 7.14 -9.68 2.96
N SER A 144 7.26 -8.90 4.04
CA SER A 144 6.33 -8.99 5.19
C SER A 144 4.88 -8.75 4.78
N SER A 145 4.64 -7.78 3.90
CA SER A 145 3.30 -7.51 3.36
C SER A 145 2.78 -8.66 2.48
N LEU A 146 3.66 -9.32 1.72
CA LEU A 146 3.32 -10.49 0.91
C LEU A 146 2.93 -11.69 1.78
N VAL A 147 3.58 -11.89 2.93
CA VAL A 147 3.19 -12.91 3.92
C VAL A 147 1.75 -12.69 4.38
N ASP A 148 1.41 -11.46 4.81
CA ASP A 148 0.04 -11.08 5.21
C ASP A 148 -0.97 -11.30 4.08
N MET A 149 -0.61 -10.92 2.85
CA MET A 149 -1.47 -11.12 1.68
C MET A 149 -1.76 -12.60 1.42
N TYR A 150 -0.73 -13.46 1.43
CA TYR A 150 -0.93 -14.90 1.22
C TYR A 150 -1.71 -15.55 2.35
N ALA A 151 -1.46 -15.16 3.60
CA ALA A 151 -2.26 -15.59 4.75
C ALA A 151 -3.75 -15.26 4.55
N LYS A 152 -4.07 -14.00 4.23
CA LYS A 152 -5.46 -13.53 3.97
C LYS A 152 -6.09 -14.15 2.72
N CYS A 153 -5.29 -14.60 1.77
CA CYS A 153 -5.76 -15.35 0.60
C CYS A 153 -5.96 -16.85 0.89
N GLY A 154 -5.77 -17.31 2.13
CA GLY A 154 -5.91 -18.71 2.51
C GLY A 154 -4.78 -19.60 2.00
N LEU A 155 -3.59 -19.03 1.77
CA LEU A 155 -2.41 -19.74 1.27
C LEU A 155 -1.20 -19.54 2.20
N PRO A 156 -1.31 -19.88 3.50
CA PRO A 156 -0.24 -19.64 4.46
C PRO A 156 1.05 -20.37 4.10
N ASP A 157 1.00 -21.50 3.39
CA ASP A 157 2.20 -22.22 2.94
C ASP A 157 3.04 -21.43 1.93
N ILE A 158 2.40 -20.69 1.02
CA ILE A 158 3.13 -19.79 0.11
C ILE A 158 3.66 -18.59 0.90
N GLY A 159 2.84 -18.08 1.84
CA GLY A 159 3.30 -17.08 2.80
C GLY A 159 4.56 -17.53 3.54
N ARG A 160 4.65 -18.81 3.93
CA ARG A 160 5.79 -19.38 4.65
C ARG A 160 7.07 -19.33 3.83
N VAL A 161 6.99 -19.67 2.55
CA VAL A 161 8.14 -19.56 1.63
C VAL A 161 8.65 -18.11 1.55
N VAL A 162 7.74 -17.13 1.46
CA VAL A 162 8.12 -15.71 1.46
C VAL A 162 8.72 -15.31 2.80
N PHE A 163 8.11 -15.73 3.90
CA PHE A 163 8.57 -15.44 5.25
C PHE A 163 9.98 -15.97 5.53
N ASP A 164 10.30 -17.17 5.04
CA ASP A 164 11.63 -17.75 5.17
C ASP A 164 12.70 -16.93 4.42
N SER A 165 12.32 -16.24 3.34
CA SER A 165 13.20 -15.34 2.58
C SER A 165 13.40 -13.94 3.18
N ILE A 166 12.72 -13.62 4.29
CA ILE A 166 12.88 -12.35 5.03
C ILE A 166 14.17 -12.42 5.87
N SER A 167 15.09 -11.49 5.64
CA SER A 167 16.38 -11.43 6.34
C SER A 167 16.20 -11.00 7.79
N SER A 168 15.45 -9.92 8.01
CA SER A 168 15.12 -9.39 9.33
C SER A 168 13.62 -9.47 9.60
N LYS A 169 13.18 -10.61 10.12
CA LYS A 169 11.78 -10.84 10.50
C LYS A 169 11.38 -9.86 11.61
N ASN A 170 10.23 -9.22 11.45
CA ASN A 170 9.66 -8.27 12.41
C ASN A 170 8.29 -8.76 12.93
N SER A 171 7.74 -8.04 13.90
CA SER A 171 6.42 -8.33 14.47
C SER A 171 5.34 -8.53 13.41
N ILE A 172 5.29 -7.67 12.39
CA ILE A 172 4.31 -7.76 11.29
C ILE A 172 4.39 -9.11 10.58
N SER A 173 5.60 -9.54 10.19
CA SER A 173 5.81 -10.80 9.47
C SER A 173 5.44 -12.04 10.30
N TRP A 174 5.77 -12.05 11.59
CA TRP A 174 5.43 -13.13 12.52
C TRP A 174 3.93 -13.18 12.79
N THR A 175 3.31 -12.04 13.09
CA THR A 175 1.86 -11.94 13.32
C THR A 175 1.08 -12.42 12.09
N ALA A 176 1.51 -12.04 10.89
CA ALA A 176 0.90 -12.49 9.65
C ALA A 176 0.99 -14.02 9.48
N MET A 177 2.15 -14.62 9.79
CA MET A 177 2.34 -16.07 9.70
C MET A 177 1.44 -16.84 10.67
N ILE A 178 1.50 -16.46 11.95
CA ILE A 178 0.75 -17.12 13.02
C ILE A 178 -0.76 -17.01 12.75
N SER A 179 -1.22 -15.79 12.40
CA SER A 179 -2.62 -15.54 12.09
C SER A 179 -3.08 -16.32 10.85
N GLY A 180 -2.23 -16.41 9.82
CA GLY A 180 -2.54 -17.16 8.60
C GLY A 180 -2.77 -18.64 8.86
N TYR A 181 -1.93 -19.28 9.67
CA TYR A 181 -2.13 -20.68 10.07
C TYR A 181 -3.35 -20.85 10.99
N ALA A 182 -3.53 -19.96 11.97
CA ALA A 182 -4.67 -20.02 12.88
C ALA A 182 -6.01 -19.91 12.13
N GLN A 183 -6.14 -18.95 11.22
CA GLN A 183 -7.33 -18.75 10.38
C GLN A 183 -7.58 -19.92 9.41
N SER A 184 -6.52 -20.65 9.04
CA SER A 184 -6.61 -21.87 8.23
C SER A 184 -6.90 -23.14 9.05
N GLY A 185 -7.15 -23.02 10.37
CA GLY A 185 -7.40 -24.16 11.27
C GLY A 185 -6.15 -24.96 11.64
N ARG A 186 -4.96 -24.49 11.25
CA ARG A 186 -3.67 -25.17 11.45
C ARG A 186 -2.98 -24.74 12.74
N LYS A 187 -3.59 -25.10 13.87
CA LYS A 187 -3.15 -24.66 15.21
C LYS A 187 -1.70 -25.04 15.54
N LEU A 188 -1.28 -26.26 15.21
CA LEU A 188 0.08 -26.72 15.50
C LEU A 188 1.14 -25.94 14.72
N ASP A 189 0.86 -25.65 13.45
CA ASP A 189 1.75 -24.83 12.62
C ASP A 189 1.84 -23.40 13.15
N ALA A 190 0.71 -22.82 13.60
CA ALA A 190 0.67 -21.50 14.21
C ALA A 190 1.55 -21.45 15.48
N ILE A 191 1.47 -22.45 16.34
CA ILE A 191 2.32 -22.56 17.55
C ILE A 191 3.79 -22.73 17.17
N SER A 192 4.10 -23.57 16.19
CA SER A 192 5.47 -23.79 15.72
C SER A 192 6.10 -22.55 15.08
N ALA A 193 5.28 -21.61 14.62
CA ALA A 193 5.71 -20.34 14.05
C ALA A 193 5.91 -19.26 15.11
N ILE A 194 5.72 -19.52 16.41
CA ILE A 194 6.02 -18.55 17.47
C ILE A 194 7.55 -18.48 17.63
N PRO A 195 8.17 -17.28 17.60
CA PRO A 195 9.61 -17.17 17.80
C PRO A 195 9.99 -17.60 19.23
N GLU A 196 11.13 -18.29 19.37
CA GLU A 196 11.61 -18.80 20.68
C GLU A 196 11.81 -17.69 21.73
N ASN A 197 12.11 -16.46 21.29
CA ASN A 197 12.30 -15.30 22.14
C ASN A 197 11.00 -14.51 22.42
N ALA A 198 9.83 -15.05 22.07
CA ALA A 198 8.54 -14.35 22.19
C ALA A 198 8.18 -13.91 23.62
N SER A 199 8.83 -14.46 24.66
CA SER A 199 8.61 -14.06 26.05
C SER A 199 9.13 -12.65 26.39
N GLU A 200 10.00 -12.06 25.57
CA GLU A 200 10.59 -10.73 25.83
C GLU A 200 9.90 -9.58 25.08
N GLU A 201 9.14 -9.87 24.01
CA GLU A 201 8.33 -8.88 23.26
C GLU A 201 6.83 -9.07 23.55
N PHE A 202 6.42 -8.61 24.73
CA PHE A 202 5.04 -8.60 25.22
C PHE A 202 4.10 -7.76 24.31
N THR A 203 3.45 -8.39 23.33
CA THR A 203 2.20 -7.95 22.64
C THR A 203 1.59 -9.05 21.73
N PHE A 204 2.24 -10.21 21.58
CA PHE A 204 1.89 -11.23 20.58
C PHE A 204 0.58 -11.99 20.82
N LEU A 205 0.17 -12.23 22.08
CA LEU A 205 -0.93 -13.14 22.40
C LEU A 205 -2.31 -12.47 22.36
N ASP A 206 -2.43 -11.21 22.78
CA ASP A 206 -3.72 -10.48 22.79
C ASP A 206 -4.29 -10.29 21.38
N SER A 207 -3.42 -10.28 20.36
CA SER A 207 -3.81 -10.17 18.94
C SER A 207 -4.43 -11.45 18.39
N ILE A 208 -4.03 -12.62 18.91
CA ILE A 208 -4.49 -13.94 18.47
C ILE A 208 -5.90 -14.20 18.99
N ASP A 209 -6.21 -13.78 20.22
CA ASP A 209 -7.55 -13.89 20.81
C ASP A 209 -8.59 -13.01 20.10
N ILE A 210 -8.19 -11.85 19.56
CA ILE A 210 -9.08 -10.92 18.87
C ILE A 210 -9.45 -11.40 17.45
N TRP A 211 -8.59 -12.16 16.76
CA TRP A 211 -8.82 -12.63 15.39
C TRP A 211 -9.28 -14.09 15.27
N ALA A 212 -8.97 -14.95 16.25
CA ALA A 212 -9.28 -16.38 16.15
C ALA A 212 -10.73 -16.76 16.51
N GLY A 213 -11.53 -15.86 17.09
CA GLY A 213 -12.92 -16.14 17.45
C GLY A 213 -13.14 -17.36 18.35
N THR A 214 -12.07 -17.93 18.92
CA THR A 214 -12.10 -19.12 19.76
C THR A 214 -11.15 -18.90 20.91
N LYS A 215 -11.71 -18.85 22.13
CA LYS A 215 -10.96 -18.92 23.38
C LYS A 215 -10.00 -20.11 23.31
N TRP A 216 -8.72 -19.85 23.47
CA TRP A 216 -7.74 -20.89 23.77
C TRP A 216 -7.97 -21.36 25.20
N GLU A 217 -8.89 -22.31 25.39
CA GLU A 217 -8.93 -23.07 26.64
C GLU A 217 -7.69 -23.97 26.66
N LEU A 218 -6.69 -23.53 27.42
CA LEU A 218 -5.55 -24.34 27.83
C LEU A 218 -6.09 -25.50 28.68
N GLY A 219 -6.12 -26.69 28.09
CA GLY A 219 -6.31 -27.97 28.79
C GLY A 219 -4.98 -28.56 29.19
#